data_AF-A0AAD9P9Y7-F1
#
_entry.id   AF-A0AAD9P9Y7-F1
#
_cell.length_a   1.000
_cell.length_b   1.000
_cell.length_c   1.000
_cell.angle_alpha   90.00
_cell.angle_beta   90.00
_cell.angle_gamma   90.00
#
_symmetry.space_group_name_H-M   'P 1'
#
loop_
_entity.id
_entity.type
_entity.pdbx_description
1 polymer ?
#
loop_
_entity_poly.entity_id
_entity_poly.type
_entity_poly.pdbx_seq_one_letter_code
_entity_poly.pdbx_strand_id
1 'polypeptide(L)'
;MDIALAQWEEKENSTLDGEWSALQQVVYNIAKRYLGKPDKKHQDWLDPNVQEIQTLMSRRDQAHQRVLQTRSTRSTTAVYENICRLLQKCTRSLKSDWWERKAVELQRAAKRNNINGFYSGLKGVWGPKKKGPVHMKSIDGMEIFSDSKRIVSRWSEHSQKLLNVPNDNDHEALDNIPQCITKASLDEIPTMDEMVRTIAGLKDGKAPGVRWNSC
;
A
#
# COMPACT_ATOMS: atom_id res chain seq x y z
N MET A 1 -15.15 22.17 0.31
CA MET A 1 -15.63 21.45 1.52
C MET A 1 -17.06 21.83 1.84
N ASP A 2 -17.51 23.03 1.48
CA ASP A 2 -18.80 23.60 1.88
C ASP A 2 -20.04 22.87 1.36
N ILE A 3 -19.95 22.18 0.21
CA ILE A 3 -21.08 21.42 -0.38
C ILE A 3 -21.39 20.14 0.43
N ALA A 4 -20.40 19.57 1.13
CA ALA A 4 -20.56 18.29 1.83
C ALA A 4 -21.06 18.45 3.27
N LEU A 5 -20.68 19.55 3.92
CA LEU A 5 -21.19 19.89 5.25
C LEU A 5 -22.67 20.33 5.20
N ALA A 6 -23.12 20.87 4.06
CA ALA A 6 -24.52 21.24 3.84
C ALA A 6 -25.49 20.04 3.68
N GLN A 7 -24.97 18.82 3.51
CA GLN A 7 -25.79 17.59 3.41
C GLN A 7 -25.83 16.77 4.70
N TRP A 8 -25.17 17.25 5.77
CA TRP A 8 -25.28 16.68 7.11
C TRP A 8 -26.52 17.27 7.80
N GLU A 9 -27.69 16.70 7.53
CA GLU A 9 -28.85 16.86 8.42
C GLU A 9 -28.65 15.93 9.62
N GLU A 10 -28.63 16.52 10.82
CA GLU A 10 -28.65 15.80 12.10
C GLU A 10 -29.89 14.91 12.14
N LYS A 11 -29.71 13.59 12.01
CA LYS A 11 -30.77 12.62 12.26
C LYS A 11 -30.72 12.22 13.73
N GLU A 12 -31.55 12.85 14.55
CA GLU A 12 -31.81 12.44 15.95
C GLU A 12 -32.52 11.06 15.98
N ASN A 13 -31.77 9.98 15.71
CA ASN A 13 -31.99 8.58 16.12
C ASN A 13 -31.09 7.56 15.39
N SER A 14 -30.01 7.98 14.73
CA SER A 14 -29.10 7.03 14.08
C SER A 14 -28.19 6.34 15.09
N THR A 15 -28.05 5.02 14.96
CA THR A 15 -26.98 4.27 15.66
C THR A 15 -25.62 4.82 15.22
N LEU A 16 -24.68 4.92 16.16
CA LEU A 16 -23.31 5.44 15.95
C LEU A 16 -22.61 4.79 14.72
N ASP A 17 -22.87 3.52 14.47
CA ASP A 17 -22.35 2.77 13.32
C ASP A 17 -22.93 3.26 11.98
N GLY A 18 -24.20 3.70 11.98
CA GLY A 18 -24.88 4.28 10.83
C GLY A 18 -24.38 5.69 10.49
N GLU A 19 -24.17 6.53 11.51
CA GLU A 19 -23.61 7.89 11.33
C GLU A 19 -22.17 7.83 10.81
N TRP A 20 -21.36 6.93 11.37
CA TRP A 20 -20.00 6.70 10.92
C TRP A 20 -19.94 6.16 9.48
N SER A 21 -20.81 5.21 9.15
CA SER A 21 -20.94 4.69 7.78
C SER A 21 -21.31 5.79 6.78
N ALA A 22 -22.22 6.68 7.16
CA ALA A 22 -22.61 7.83 6.34
C ALA A 22 -21.43 8.80 6.13
N LEU A 23 -20.70 9.15 7.20
CA LEU A 23 -19.49 9.96 7.13
C LEU A 23 -18.45 9.35 6.19
N GLN A 24 -18.18 8.05 6.37
CA GLN A 24 -17.21 7.33 5.55
C GLN A 24 -17.60 7.34 4.07
N GLN A 25 -18.88 7.15 3.74
CA GLN A 25 -19.36 7.21 2.36
C GLN A 25 -19.21 8.61 1.77
N VAL A 26 -19.56 9.66 2.51
CA VAL A 26 -19.43 11.06 2.08
C VAL A 26 -17.96 11.38 1.79
N VAL A 27 -17.06 11.09 2.74
CA VAL A 27 -15.61 11.32 2.58
C VAL A 27 -15.06 10.53 1.38
N TYR A 28 -15.46 9.26 1.23
CA TYR A 28 -15.03 8.44 0.11
C TYR A 28 -15.50 9.00 -1.24
N ASN A 29 -16.76 9.42 -1.34
CA ASN A 29 -17.34 9.96 -2.58
C ASN A 29 -16.70 11.29 -2.97
N ILE A 30 -16.42 12.16 -1.99
CA ILE A 30 -15.70 13.42 -2.21
C ILE A 30 -14.27 13.12 -2.68
N ALA A 31 -13.54 12.27 -1.97
CA ALA A 31 -12.20 11.86 -2.36
C ALA A 31 -12.19 11.28 -3.78
N LYS A 32 -13.14 10.40 -4.10
CA LYS A 32 -13.28 9.82 -5.44
C LYS A 32 -13.60 10.87 -6.52
N ARG A 33 -14.41 11.89 -6.20
CA ARG A 33 -14.78 12.97 -7.13
C ARG A 33 -13.61 13.92 -7.42
N TYR A 34 -12.86 14.32 -6.40
CA TYR A 34 -11.79 15.31 -6.54
C TYR A 34 -10.41 14.70 -6.82
N LEU A 35 -10.07 13.58 -6.20
CA LEU A 35 -8.77 12.91 -6.36
C LEU A 35 -8.80 11.80 -7.43
N GLY A 36 -9.99 11.34 -7.84
CA GLY A 36 -10.14 10.23 -8.77
C GLY A 36 -9.78 8.88 -8.17
N LYS A 37 -9.86 7.81 -8.98
CA LYS A 37 -9.27 6.51 -8.62
C LYS A 37 -7.80 6.54 -9.02
N PRO A 38 -6.87 6.12 -8.14
CA PRO A 38 -5.47 6.02 -8.52
C PRO A 38 -5.31 4.98 -9.63
N ASP A 39 -4.65 5.37 -10.71
CA ASP A 39 -4.33 4.45 -11.80
C ASP A 39 -3.44 3.32 -11.30
N LYS A 40 -3.78 2.09 -11.67
CA LYS A 40 -2.92 0.94 -11.45
C LYS A 40 -1.75 1.02 -12.41
N LYS A 41 -0.67 1.67 -11.99
CA LYS A 41 0.61 1.58 -12.70
C LYS A 41 1.20 0.20 -12.44
N HIS A 42 1.15 -0.67 -13.43
CA HIS A 42 2.01 -1.84 -13.43
C HIS A 42 3.43 -1.33 -13.69
N GLN A 43 4.26 -1.22 -12.64
CA GLN A 43 5.68 -0.94 -12.82
C GLN A 43 6.38 -2.22 -13.28
N ASP A 44 6.11 -2.63 -14.51
CA ASP A 44 6.92 -3.66 -15.13
C ASP A 44 8.27 -3.07 -15.55
N TRP A 45 9.30 -3.90 -15.60
CA TRP A 45 10.63 -3.49 -16.08
C TRP A 45 10.65 -3.34 -17.60
N LEU A 46 9.68 -3.95 -18.28
CA LEU A 46 9.45 -3.89 -19.72
C LEU A 46 8.55 -2.70 -20.04
N ASP A 47 9.16 -1.60 -20.47
CA ASP A 47 8.42 -0.48 -21.05
C ASP A 47 8.10 -0.80 -22.53
N PRO A 48 6.81 -0.93 -22.91
CA PRO A 48 6.44 -1.22 -24.29
C PRO A 48 6.90 -0.16 -25.28
N ASN A 49 7.17 1.08 -24.85
CA ASN A 49 7.52 2.19 -25.73
C ASN A 49 8.99 2.21 -26.19
N VAL A 50 9.80 1.23 -25.79
CA VAL A 50 11.19 1.15 -26.26
C VAL A 50 11.21 0.66 -27.71
N GLN A 51 11.35 1.61 -28.64
CA GLN A 51 11.34 1.38 -30.09
C GLN A 51 12.39 0.34 -30.54
N GLU A 52 13.53 0.27 -29.85
CA GLU A 52 14.58 -0.71 -30.15
C GLU A 52 14.12 -2.17 -29.93
N ILE A 53 13.43 -2.46 -28.81
CA ILE A 53 12.87 -3.81 -28.57
C ILE A 53 11.81 -4.12 -29.64
N GLN A 54 10.89 -3.19 -29.92
CA GLN A 54 9.83 -3.41 -30.90
C GLN A 54 10.41 -3.75 -32.27
N THR A 55 11.42 -2.99 -32.71
CA THR A 55 12.11 -3.21 -33.98
C THR A 55 12.80 -4.59 -34.01
N LEU A 56 13.48 -4.98 -32.93
CA LEU A 56 14.13 -6.30 -32.83
C LEU A 56 13.12 -7.45 -32.82
N MET A 57 11.96 -7.28 -32.17
CA MET A 57 10.87 -8.27 -32.21
C MET A 57 10.32 -8.43 -33.61
N SER A 58 9.98 -7.34 -34.31
CA SER A 58 9.49 -7.40 -35.69
C SER A 58 10.51 -8.03 -36.64
N ARG A 59 11.79 -7.68 -36.49
CA ARG A 59 12.89 -8.27 -37.29
C ARG A 59 13.07 -9.76 -37.01
N ARG A 60 12.95 -10.19 -35.75
CA ARG A 60 13.00 -11.61 -35.37
C ARG A 60 11.87 -12.37 -36.05
N ASP A 61 10.65 -11.83 -36.00
CA ASP A 61 9.46 -12.49 -36.56
C ASP A 61 9.59 -12.65 -38.08
N GLN A 62 10.04 -11.60 -38.78
CA GLN A 62 10.32 -11.66 -40.22
C GLN A 62 11.43 -12.67 -40.55
N ALA A 63 12.51 -12.72 -39.77
CA ALA A 63 13.60 -13.66 -39.99
C ALA A 63 13.14 -15.12 -39.74
N HIS A 64 12.33 -15.34 -38.72
CA HIS A 64 11.73 -16.65 -38.43
C HIS A 64 10.82 -17.10 -39.57
N GLN A 65 9.97 -16.20 -40.06
CA GLN A 65 9.08 -16.48 -41.19
C GLN A 65 9.87 -16.86 -42.46
N ARG A 66 11.01 -16.21 -42.74
CA ARG A 66 11.89 -16.59 -43.86
C ARG A 66 12.51 -17.97 -43.68
N VAL A 67 12.93 -18.33 -42.46
CA VAL A 67 13.45 -19.68 -42.15
C VAL A 67 12.38 -20.75 -42.35
N LEU A 68 11.11 -20.45 -42.06
CA LEU A 68 9.98 -21.38 -42.26
C LEU A 68 9.57 -21.50 -43.74
N GLN A 69 9.65 -20.42 -44.51
CA GLN A 69 9.23 -20.38 -45.92
C GLN A 69 10.30 -20.91 -46.89
N THR A 70 11.58 -20.82 -46.52
CA THR A 70 12.69 -21.32 -47.35
C THR A 70 13.20 -22.66 -46.83
N ARG A 71 13.83 -23.48 -47.68
CA ARG A 71 14.61 -24.64 -47.20
C ARG A 71 15.72 -24.09 -46.30
N SER A 72 15.60 -24.30 -44.99
CA SER A 72 16.47 -23.74 -43.97
C SER A 72 17.94 -23.87 -44.39
N THR A 73 18.58 -22.74 -44.61
CA THR A 73 19.96 -22.64 -45.08
C THR A 73 20.81 -22.08 -43.95
N ARG A 74 22.08 -22.50 -43.84
CA ARG A 74 23.00 -22.02 -42.80
C ARG A 74 23.01 -20.48 -42.64
N SER A 75 22.89 -19.76 -43.76
CA SER A 75 22.79 -18.29 -43.78
C SER A 75 21.50 -17.75 -43.16
N THR A 76 20.33 -18.29 -43.52
CA THR A 76 19.04 -17.81 -43.01
C THR A 76 18.88 -18.10 -41.52
N THR A 77 19.36 -19.26 -41.07
CA THR A 77 19.41 -19.62 -39.64
C THR A 77 20.37 -18.71 -38.86
N ALA A 78 21.56 -18.43 -39.39
CA ALA A 78 22.52 -17.55 -38.73
C ALA A 78 22.00 -16.11 -38.55
N VAL A 79 21.23 -15.59 -39.52
CA VAL A 79 20.57 -14.27 -39.41
C VAL A 79 19.54 -14.27 -38.30
N TYR A 80 18.67 -15.29 -38.23
CA TYR A 80 17.67 -15.42 -37.18
C TYR A 80 18.31 -15.53 -35.79
N GLU A 81 19.33 -16.39 -35.62
CA GLU A 81 20.07 -16.54 -34.37
C GLU A 81 20.74 -15.24 -33.94
N ASN A 82 21.30 -14.47 -34.87
CA ASN A 82 21.91 -13.18 -34.57
C ASN A 82 20.88 -12.16 -34.05
N ILE A 83 19.69 -12.10 -34.66
CA ILE A 83 18.62 -11.22 -34.20
C ILE A 83 18.12 -11.64 -32.82
N CYS A 84 17.98 -12.96 -32.57
CA CYS A 84 17.64 -13.48 -31.24
C CYS A 84 18.68 -13.10 -30.18
N ARG A 85 19.99 -13.20 -30.50
CA ARG A 85 21.08 -12.77 -29.61
C ARG A 85 21.00 -11.27 -29.31
N LEU A 86 20.75 -10.45 -30.32
CA LEU A 86 20.61 -9.00 -30.15
C LEU A 86 19.39 -8.64 -29.30
N LEU A 87 18.24 -9.27 -29.55
CA LEU A 87 17.03 -9.11 -28.74
C LEU A 87 17.32 -9.49 -27.28
N GLN A 88 17.94 -10.64 -27.04
CA GLN A 88 18.28 -11.08 -25.69
C GLN A 88 19.24 -10.11 -24.99
N LYS A 89 20.23 -9.57 -25.70
CA LYS A 89 21.17 -8.57 -25.17
C LYS A 89 20.44 -7.27 -24.79
N CYS A 90 19.62 -6.73 -25.68
CA CYS A 90 18.84 -5.52 -25.44
C CYS A 90 17.91 -5.70 -24.23
N THR A 91 17.16 -6.81 -24.18
CA THR A 91 16.26 -7.14 -23.07
C THR A 91 16.99 -7.26 -21.73
N ARG A 92 18.19 -7.86 -21.70
CA ARG A 92 19.02 -7.94 -20.49
C ARG A 92 19.51 -6.56 -20.04
N SER A 93 19.95 -5.72 -20.98
CA SER A 93 20.39 -4.35 -20.69
C SER A 93 19.26 -3.54 -20.06
N LEU A 94 18.08 -3.52 -20.70
CA LEU A 94 16.94 -2.74 -20.23
C LEU A 94 16.45 -3.20 -18.85
N LYS A 95 16.46 -4.51 -18.60
CA LYS A 95 16.18 -5.05 -17.26
C LYS A 95 17.21 -4.53 -16.24
N SER A 96 18.50 -4.58 -16.57
CA SER A 96 19.57 -4.11 -15.68
C SER A 96 19.43 -2.61 -15.38
N ASP A 97 19.22 -1.79 -16.41
CA ASP A 97 19.05 -0.33 -16.30
C ASP A 97 17.82 0.03 -15.47
N TRP A 98 16.76 -0.78 -15.56
CA TRP A 98 15.58 -0.62 -14.70
C TRP A 98 15.90 -0.93 -13.23
N TRP A 99 16.59 -2.05 -12.94
CA TRP A 99 16.98 -2.41 -11.57
C TRP A 99 17.90 -1.37 -10.94
N GLU A 100 18.86 -0.85 -11.70
CA GLU A 100 19.77 0.19 -11.24
C GLU A 100 19.02 1.48 -10.91
N ARG A 101 18.16 1.96 -11.82
CA ARG A 101 17.30 3.13 -11.57
C ARG A 101 16.41 2.93 -10.33
N LYS A 102 15.84 1.74 -10.18
CA LYS A 102 14.97 1.42 -9.04
C LYS A 102 15.74 1.36 -7.72
N ALA A 103 16.94 0.80 -7.71
CA ALA A 103 17.82 0.76 -6.55
C ALA A 103 18.21 2.18 -6.11
N VAL A 104 18.55 3.05 -7.06
CA VAL A 104 18.88 4.45 -6.78
C VAL A 104 17.66 5.21 -6.24
N GLU A 105 16.46 4.99 -6.78
CA GLU A 105 15.20 5.56 -6.25
C GLU A 105 14.96 5.16 -4.78
N LEU A 106 15.05 3.86 -4.48
CA LEU A 106 14.88 3.31 -3.14
C LEU A 106 15.93 3.86 -2.17
N GLN A 107 17.19 3.94 -2.60
CA GLN A 107 18.27 4.49 -1.79
C GLN A 107 18.05 5.98 -1.49
N ARG A 108 17.58 6.77 -2.47
CA ARG A 108 17.23 8.18 -2.25
C ARG A 108 16.07 8.32 -1.25
N ALA A 109 15.05 7.46 -1.35
CA ALA A 109 13.93 7.46 -0.41
C ALA A 109 14.39 7.16 1.02
N ALA A 110 15.27 6.16 1.19
CA ALA A 110 15.86 5.81 2.48
C ALA A 110 16.70 6.96 3.06
N LYS A 111 17.58 7.58 2.26
CA LYS A 111 18.41 8.72 2.69
C LYS A 111 17.57 9.94 3.11
N ARG A 112 16.41 10.15 2.49
CA ARG A 112 15.46 11.22 2.85
C ARG A 112 14.53 10.86 4.02
N ASN A 113 14.70 9.68 4.62
CA ASN A 113 13.79 9.14 5.63
C ASN A 113 12.32 9.08 5.16
N ASN A 114 12.10 8.95 3.83
CA ASN A 114 10.79 8.80 3.24
C ASN A 114 10.41 7.32 3.23
N ILE A 115 9.96 6.83 4.38
CA ILE A 115 9.57 5.44 4.60
C ILE A 115 8.45 5.03 3.63
N ASN A 116 7.48 5.92 3.36
CA ASN A 116 6.41 5.64 2.40
C ASN A 116 6.92 5.42 0.99
N GLY A 117 7.80 6.32 0.51
CA GLY A 117 8.42 6.21 -0.80
C GLY A 117 9.24 4.93 -0.95
N PHE A 118 9.95 4.54 0.11
CA PHE A 118 10.72 3.30 0.14
C PHE A 118 9.81 2.07 0.01
N TYR A 119 8.79 1.94 0.87
CA TYR A 119 7.88 0.79 0.83
C TYR A 119 6.98 0.78 -0.40
N SER A 120 6.58 1.93 -0.93
CA SER A 120 5.83 2.00 -2.19
C SER A 120 6.69 1.56 -3.37
N GLY A 121 7.95 2.00 -3.43
CA GLY A 121 8.93 1.54 -4.42
C GLY A 121 9.16 0.03 -4.34
N LEU A 122 9.29 -0.51 -3.12
CA LEU A 122 9.47 -1.94 -2.89
C LEU A 122 8.23 -2.75 -3.32
N LYS A 123 7.02 -2.25 -3.04
CA LYS A 123 5.78 -2.86 -3.53
C LYS A 123 5.70 -2.87 -5.06
N GLY A 124 6.23 -1.85 -5.72
CA GLY A 124 6.32 -1.81 -7.18
C GLY A 124 7.16 -2.95 -7.75
N VAL A 125 8.29 -3.27 -7.10
CA VAL A 125 9.21 -4.35 -7.52
C VAL A 125 8.60 -5.74 -7.39
N TRP A 126 7.97 -6.03 -6.25
CA TRP A 126 7.41 -7.35 -5.99
C TRP A 126 6.03 -7.56 -6.64
N GLY A 127 5.46 -6.51 -7.21
CA GLY A 127 4.12 -6.51 -7.78
C GLY A 127 3.01 -6.65 -6.72
N PRO A 128 1.75 -6.80 -7.17
CA PRO A 128 0.62 -6.96 -6.28
C PRO A 128 0.76 -8.27 -5.49
N LYS A 129 1.01 -8.19 -4.18
CA LYS A 129 0.86 -9.36 -3.31
C LYS A 129 -0.60 -9.80 -3.33
N LYS A 130 -0.86 -11.04 -3.77
CA LYS A 130 -2.17 -11.67 -3.57
C LYS A 130 -2.40 -11.71 -2.06
N LYS A 131 -3.41 -11.00 -1.56
CA LYS A 131 -3.84 -11.16 -0.17
C LYS A 131 -4.45 -12.56 -0.09
N GLY A 132 -3.80 -13.46 0.65
CA GLY A 132 -4.44 -14.71 1.03
C GLY A 132 -5.69 -14.39 1.87
N PRO A 133 -6.69 -15.29 1.91
CA PRO A 133 -7.80 -15.10 2.83
C PRO A 133 -7.23 -15.05 4.25
N VAL A 134 -7.66 -14.07 5.04
CA VAL A 134 -7.27 -13.98 6.46
C VAL A 134 -8.08 -15.04 7.17
N HIS A 135 -7.41 -16.14 7.50
CA HIS A 135 -8.00 -17.24 8.25
C HIS A 135 -7.64 -17.05 9.72
N MET A 136 -8.64 -16.97 10.59
CA MET A 136 -8.42 -16.92 12.03
C MET A 136 -8.90 -18.21 12.69
N LYS A 137 -8.14 -18.66 13.69
CA LYS A 137 -8.47 -19.85 14.47
C LYS A 137 -9.35 -19.47 15.66
N SER A 138 -10.33 -20.32 15.96
CA SER A 138 -11.06 -20.28 17.23
C SER A 138 -10.12 -20.40 18.42
N ILE A 139 -10.58 -20.05 19.61
CA ILE A 139 -9.80 -20.15 20.86
C ILE A 139 -9.34 -21.58 21.12
N ASP A 140 -10.17 -22.56 20.79
CA ASP A 140 -9.88 -23.99 20.95
C ASP A 140 -9.07 -24.57 19.78
N GLY A 141 -8.78 -23.76 18.76
CA GLY A 141 -8.01 -24.17 17.58
C GLY A 141 -8.72 -25.10 16.60
N MET A 142 -9.96 -25.54 16.90
CA MET A 142 -10.72 -26.52 16.10
C MET A 142 -11.34 -25.95 14.83
N GLU A 143 -11.76 -24.69 14.84
CA GLU A 143 -12.36 -24.03 13.68
C GLU A 143 -11.45 -22.97 13.09
N ILE A 144 -11.41 -22.92 11.76
CA ILE A 144 -10.79 -21.85 10.98
C ILE A 144 -11.90 -21.11 10.25
N PHE A 145 -11.99 -19.80 10.43
CA PHE A 145 -13.00 -18.98 9.77
C PHE A 145 -12.38 -17.75 9.08
N SER A 146 -13.09 -17.28 8.07
CA SER A 146 -12.69 -16.13 7.23
C SER A 146 -13.72 -14.99 7.27
N ASP A 147 -14.81 -15.16 8.04
CA ASP A 147 -15.91 -14.18 8.15
C ASP A 147 -15.49 -12.96 8.96
N SER A 148 -15.73 -11.76 8.43
CA SER A 148 -15.34 -10.47 9.06
C SER A 148 -15.84 -10.35 10.50
N LYS A 149 -17.13 -10.62 10.74
CA LYS A 149 -17.75 -10.51 12.07
C LYS A 149 -17.12 -11.48 13.08
N ARG A 150 -16.84 -12.72 12.67
CA ARG A 150 -16.20 -13.72 13.54
C ARG A 150 -14.74 -13.34 13.83
N ILE A 151 -14.03 -12.77 12.84
CA ILE A 151 -12.69 -12.23 13.03
C ILE A 151 -12.70 -11.13 14.09
N VAL A 152 -13.61 -10.17 14.01
CA VAL A 152 -13.68 -9.08 15.00
C VAL A 152 -14.03 -9.60 16.40
N SER A 153 -15.01 -10.49 16.53
CA SER A 153 -15.35 -11.11 17.83
C SER A 153 -14.14 -11.80 18.45
N ARG A 154 -13.43 -12.63 17.67
CA ARG A 154 -12.29 -13.38 18.16
C ARG A 154 -11.09 -12.50 18.51
N TRP A 155 -10.91 -11.37 17.81
CA TRP A 155 -9.95 -10.33 18.20
C TRP A 155 -10.34 -9.68 19.52
N SER A 156 -11.62 -9.32 19.70
CA SER A 156 -12.12 -8.78 20.98
C SER A 156 -11.84 -9.74 22.13
N GLU A 157 -12.15 -11.03 21.96
CA GLU A 157 -11.86 -12.07 22.95
C GLU A 157 -10.34 -12.18 23.26
N HIS A 158 -9.50 -12.15 22.22
CA HIS A 158 -8.04 -12.21 22.40
C HIS A 158 -7.51 -10.98 23.12
N SER A 159 -7.93 -9.78 22.71
CA SER A 159 -7.54 -8.51 23.31
C SER A 159 -7.99 -8.41 24.76
N GLN A 160 -9.23 -8.81 25.07
CA GLN A 160 -9.71 -8.86 26.46
C GLN A 160 -8.87 -9.80 27.30
N LYS A 161 -8.58 -11.01 26.82
CA LYS A 161 -7.73 -11.96 27.54
C LYS A 161 -6.30 -11.45 27.74
N LEU A 162 -5.74 -10.77 26.74
CA LEU A 162 -4.36 -10.29 26.75
C LEU A 162 -4.18 -9.04 27.61
N LEU A 163 -5.12 -8.10 27.54
CA LEU A 163 -5.02 -6.78 28.18
C LEU A 163 -5.69 -6.73 29.56
N ASN A 164 -6.73 -7.54 29.79
CA ASN A 164 -7.47 -7.57 31.06
C ASN A 164 -7.06 -8.78 31.91
N VAL A 165 -5.78 -9.17 31.88
CA VAL A 165 -5.27 -10.19 32.81
C VAL A 165 -5.43 -9.63 34.22
N PRO A 166 -6.14 -10.32 35.14
CA PRO A 166 -6.19 -9.93 36.53
C PRO A 166 -4.79 -10.13 37.12
N ASN A 167 -3.98 -9.09 37.09
CA ASN A 167 -2.81 -9.02 37.93
C ASN A 167 -3.27 -8.72 39.35
N ASP A 168 -2.71 -9.44 40.31
CA ASP A 168 -2.66 -9.03 41.71
C ASP A 168 -1.71 -7.81 41.76
N ASN A 169 -2.22 -6.67 41.25
CA ASN A 169 -1.46 -5.44 41.24
C ASN A 169 -1.37 -5.01 42.70
N ASP A 170 -0.18 -5.07 43.29
CA ASP A 170 0.07 -4.47 44.59
C ASP A 170 -0.33 -2.98 44.52
N HIS A 171 -1.49 -2.65 45.09
CA HIS A 171 -2.00 -1.29 45.14
C HIS A 171 -0.98 -0.35 45.80
N GLU A 172 -0.17 -0.87 46.71
CA GLU A 172 0.97 -0.18 47.33
C GLU A 172 2.04 0.23 46.30
N ALA A 173 2.31 -0.59 45.28
CA ALA A 173 3.25 -0.22 44.21
C ALA A 173 2.71 0.88 43.30
N LEU A 174 1.39 0.91 43.05
CA LEU A 174 0.72 1.95 42.25
C LEU A 174 0.66 3.28 43.00
N ASP A 175 0.37 3.26 44.31
CA ASP A 175 0.33 4.45 45.15
C ASP A 175 1.72 5.07 45.35
N ASN A 176 2.78 4.26 45.24
CA ASN A 176 4.17 4.71 45.28
C ASN A 176 4.68 5.28 43.94
N ILE A 177 3.89 5.26 42.86
CA ILE A 177 4.28 5.88 41.59
C ILE A 177 4.16 7.41 41.74
N PRO A 178 5.27 8.17 41.67
CA PRO A 178 5.21 9.62 41.81
C PRO A 178 4.39 10.22 40.67
N GLN A 179 3.31 10.91 41.02
CA GLN A 179 2.47 11.60 40.04
C GLN A 179 3.23 12.80 39.45
N CYS A 180 3.23 12.90 38.12
CA CYS A 180 3.72 14.09 37.43
C CYS A 180 2.75 15.26 37.65
N ILE A 181 3.31 16.48 37.65
CA ILE A 181 2.54 17.73 37.74
C ILE A 181 1.48 17.75 36.62
N THR A 182 0.22 17.90 37.02
CA THR A 182 -0.92 18.00 36.11
C THR A 182 -0.78 19.25 35.25
N LYS A 183 -0.66 19.08 33.93
CA LYS A 183 -0.61 20.19 32.98
C LYS A 183 -2.02 20.52 32.48
N ALA A 184 -2.72 21.36 33.21
CA ALA A 184 -4.07 21.84 32.86
C ALA A 184 -4.13 22.54 31.48
N SER A 185 -2.99 23.05 30.98
CA SER A 185 -2.91 23.63 29.63
C SER A 185 -3.14 22.62 28.50
N LEU A 186 -3.11 21.31 28.78
CA LEU A 186 -3.42 20.27 27.79
C LEU A 186 -4.92 20.00 27.66
N ASP A 187 -5.73 20.48 28.61
CA ASP A 187 -7.19 20.35 28.60
C ASP A 187 -7.86 21.50 27.81
N GLU A 188 -7.09 22.52 27.42
CA GLU A 188 -7.56 23.62 26.60
C GLU A 188 -7.81 23.17 25.16
N ILE A 189 -8.90 23.69 24.56
CA ILE A 189 -9.25 23.38 23.18
C ILE A 189 -8.16 23.94 22.25
N PRO A 190 -7.55 23.13 21.38
CA PRO A 190 -6.49 23.60 20.50
C PRO A 190 -6.98 24.70 19.57
N THR A 191 -6.18 25.76 19.44
CA THR A 191 -6.54 26.92 18.61
C THR A 191 -6.33 26.60 17.13
N MET A 192 -7.12 27.21 16.24
CA MET A 192 -7.01 27.00 14.79
C MET A 192 -5.60 27.31 14.25
N ASP A 193 -4.93 28.32 14.80
CA ASP A 193 -3.56 28.70 14.42
C ASP A 193 -2.52 27.65 14.86
N GLU A 194 -2.73 27.00 16.01
CA GLU A 194 -1.91 25.87 16.45
C GLU A 194 -2.12 24.65 15.55
N MET A 195 -3.35 24.38 15.14
CA MET A 195 -3.68 23.32 14.18
C MET A 195 -2.97 23.55 12.85
N VAL A 196 -3.04 24.77 12.30
CA VAL A 196 -2.35 25.13 11.05
C VAL A 196 -0.84 24.98 11.18
N ARG A 197 -0.24 25.49 12.26
CA ARG A 197 1.20 25.33 12.53
C ARG A 197 1.61 23.87 12.67
N THR A 198 0.80 23.08 13.36
CA THR A 198 1.06 21.65 13.58
C THR A 198 1.00 20.91 12.25
N ILE A 199 0.00 21.18 11.42
CA ILE A 199 -0.13 20.60 10.07
C ILE A 199 1.07 20.99 9.19
N ALA A 200 1.46 22.26 9.20
CA ALA A 200 2.63 22.73 8.45
C ALA A 200 3.95 22.12 8.96
N GLY A 201 4.04 21.78 10.25
CA GLY A 201 5.17 21.10 10.88
C GLY A 201 5.21 19.59 10.70
N LEU A 202 4.15 18.97 10.15
CA LEU A 202 4.14 17.54 9.86
C LEU A 202 5.18 17.23 8.78
N LYS A 203 6.00 16.20 9.04
CA LYS A 203 6.93 15.71 8.02
C LYS A 203 6.17 14.93 6.95
N ASP A 204 6.24 15.41 5.72
CA ASP A 204 5.73 14.70 4.55
C ASP A 204 6.43 13.35 4.36
N GLY A 205 5.70 12.36 3.82
CA GLY A 205 6.23 11.03 3.51
C GLY A 205 6.34 10.06 4.69
N LYS A 206 5.84 10.42 5.87
CA LYS A 206 5.62 9.48 6.98
C LYS A 206 4.42 8.58 6.71
N ALA A 207 4.49 7.33 7.16
CA ALA A 207 3.38 6.39 7.04
C ALA A 207 2.13 6.97 7.72
N PRO A 208 0.97 6.99 7.02
CA PRO A 208 -0.28 7.22 7.73
C PRO A 208 -0.36 6.14 8.81
N GLY A 209 -0.65 6.55 10.05
CA GLY A 209 -0.84 5.62 11.15
C GLY A 209 -1.81 4.51 10.73
N VAL A 210 -1.56 3.29 11.22
CA VAL A 210 -2.42 2.16 10.89
C VAL A 210 -3.79 2.44 11.49
N ARG A 211 -4.81 2.63 10.63
CA ARG A 211 -6.19 2.73 11.06
C ARG A 211 -6.63 1.32 11.50
N TRP A 212 -6.87 1.14 12.80
CA TRP A 212 -7.58 -0.02 13.31
C TRP A 212 -9.00 0.07 12.76
N ASN A 213 -9.27 -0.61 11.65
CA ASN A 213 -10.62 -0.73 11.14
C ASN A 213 -11.37 -1.73 12.02
N SER A 214 -12.37 -1.25 12.74
CA SER A 214 -13.59 -2.02 12.99
C SER A 214 -14.12 -2.44 11.62
N CYS A 215 -14.05 -3.75 11.32
CA CYS A 215 -14.58 -4.40 10.13
C CYS A 215 -15.76 -5.32 10.50
#